data_AF-A0A936WVV3-F1
#
_entry.id   AF-A0A936WVV3-F1
#
_cell.length_a   1.000
_cell.length_b   1.000
_cell.length_c   1.000
_cell.angle_alpha   90.00
_cell.angle_beta   90.00
_cell.angle_gamma   90.00
#
_symmetry.space_group_name_H-M   'P 1'
#
loop_
_entity.id
_entity.type
_entity.pdbx_description
1 polymer ?
#
loop_
_entity_poly.entity_id
_entity_poly.type
_entity_poly.pdbx_seq_one_letter_code
_entity_poly.pdbx_strand_id
1 'polypeptide(L)'
;MAPRRWSFVLPIVVFAAICLVVTWLVLFALGIAFTALHGTFVAWFGLMTIGLHAWQERAMARDPKGFVRRFMAALMLKMVLSLALLALVLITVPGTDAVPAALVFALLYLAFLTFSTVRLTKLSRKPSGE
;
A
#
# COMPACT_ATOMS: atom_id res chain seq x y z
N MET A 1 -16.91 0.05 -26.08
CA MET A 1 -15.62 -0.28 -25.43
C MET A 1 -15.89 -0.56 -23.96
N ALA A 2 -15.75 -1.81 -23.51
CA ALA A 2 -16.01 -2.15 -22.11
C ALA A 2 -15.04 -1.39 -21.18
N PRO A 3 -15.51 -0.69 -20.13
CA PRO A 3 -14.63 0.03 -19.23
C PRO A 3 -13.62 -0.96 -18.62
N ARG A 4 -12.33 -0.68 -18.83
CA ARG A 4 -11.22 -1.60 -18.53
C ARG A 4 -11.14 -1.81 -17.02
N ARG A 5 -11.63 -2.96 -16.54
CA ARG A 5 -11.75 -3.40 -15.11
C ARG A 5 -10.45 -3.34 -14.27
N TRP A 6 -9.33 -2.89 -14.88
CA TRP A 6 -7.97 -2.88 -14.33
C TRP A 6 -7.32 -1.49 -14.37
N SER A 7 -8.07 -0.43 -14.71
CA SER A 7 -7.57 0.95 -14.77
C SER A 7 -6.85 1.40 -13.48
N PHE A 8 -7.25 0.87 -12.33
CA PHE A 8 -6.66 1.21 -11.03
C PHE A 8 -5.33 0.54 -10.73
N VAL A 9 -4.97 -0.55 -11.42
CA VAL A 9 -3.74 -1.30 -11.12
C VAL A 9 -2.51 -0.53 -11.59
N LEU A 10 -2.59 0.10 -12.76
CA LEU A 10 -1.49 0.87 -13.33
C LEU A 10 -0.94 1.95 -12.37
N PRO A 11 -1.76 2.86 -11.81
CA PRO A 11 -1.24 3.87 -10.89
C PRO A 11 -0.66 3.27 -9.61
N ILE A 12 -1.16 2.11 -9.14
CA ILE A 12 -0.60 1.43 -7.96
C ILE A 12 0.77 0.83 -8.28
N VAL A 13 0.90 0.17 -9.44
CA VAL A 13 2.17 -0.42 -9.88
C VAL A 13 3.23 0.66 -10.11
N VAL A 14 2.85 1.77 -10.76
CA VAL A 14 3.75 2.93 -10.94
C VAL A 14 4.16 3.51 -9.59
N PHE A 15 3.22 3.69 -8.66
CA PHE A 15 3.54 4.19 -7.33
C PHE A 15 4.46 3.23 -6.56
N ALA A 16 4.21 1.91 -6.63
CA ALA A 16 5.06 0.90 -6.03
C ALA A 16 6.47 0.90 -6.62
N ALA A 17 6.61 1.06 -7.95
CA ALA A 17 7.90 1.18 -8.61
C ALA A 17 8.65 2.44 -8.16
N ILE A 18 7.96 3.57 -8.02
CA ILE A 18 8.55 4.81 -7.47
C ILE A 18 9.02 4.59 -6.04
N CYS A 19 8.18 3.99 -5.17
CA CYS A 19 8.57 3.66 -3.81
C CYS A 19 9.81 2.75 -3.77
N LEU A 20 9.89 1.75 -4.64
CA LEU A 20 11.05 0.86 -4.74
C LEU A 20 12.33 1.63 -5.08
N VAL A 21 12.27 2.48 -6.12
CA VAL A 21 13.40 3.31 -6.56
C VAL A 21 13.81 4.30 -5.47
N VAL A 22 12.85 4.96 -4.82
CA VAL A 22 13.14 5.90 -3.72
C VAL A 22 13.75 5.18 -2.52
N THR A 23 13.21 4.03 -2.11
CA THR A 23 13.80 3.22 -1.04
C THR A 23 15.22 2.80 -1.40
N TRP A 24 15.47 2.36 -2.63
CA TRP A 24 16.81 2.01 -3.08
C TRP A 24 17.77 3.20 -3.03
N LEU A 25 17.37 4.37 -3.54
CA LEU A 25 18.19 5.59 -3.52
C LEU A 25 18.52 6.05 -2.09
N VAL A 26 17.55 6.01 -1.18
CA VAL A 26 17.74 6.40 0.22
C VAL A 26 18.70 5.44 0.92
N LEU A 27 18.52 4.13 0.75
CA LEU A 27 19.43 3.14 1.34
C LEU A 27 20.84 3.24 0.74
N PHE A 28 20.94 3.45 -0.56
CA PHE A 28 22.23 3.68 -1.24
C PHE A 28 22.95 4.92 -0.69
N ALA A 29 22.25 6.05 -0.53
CA ALA A 29 22.81 7.27 0.04
C ALA A 29 23.26 7.12 1.49
N LEU A 30 22.65 6.20 2.24
CA LEU A 30 22.99 5.88 3.64
C LEU A 30 24.05 4.77 3.76
N GLY A 31 24.53 4.20 2.65
CA GLY A 31 25.48 3.09 2.66
C GLY A 31 24.88 1.76 3.16
N ILE A 32 23.56 1.63 3.16
CA ILE A 32 22.84 0.43 3.61
C ILE A 32 22.56 -0.47 2.41
N ALA A 33 22.85 -1.76 2.53
CA ALA A 33 22.61 -2.72 1.45
C ALA A 33 21.11 -2.90 1.20
N PHE A 34 20.70 -2.73 -0.05
CA PHE A 34 19.34 -3.07 -0.48
C PHE A 34 19.19 -4.60 -0.51
N THR A 35 18.53 -5.15 0.50
CA THR A 35 18.22 -6.59 0.58
C THR A 35 16.87 -6.93 -0.06
N ALA A 36 16.65 -8.22 -0.35
CA ALA A 36 15.37 -8.73 -0.84
C ALA A 36 14.18 -8.40 0.07
N LEU A 37 14.43 -8.22 1.38
CA LEU A 37 13.43 -7.84 2.37
C LEU A 37 12.72 -6.53 2.00
N HIS A 38 13.46 -5.50 1.57
CA HIS A 38 12.89 -4.22 1.16
C HIS A 38 11.97 -4.38 -0.06
N GLY A 39 12.40 -5.20 -1.03
CA GLY A 39 11.57 -5.57 -2.17
C GLY A 39 10.27 -6.28 -1.75
N THR A 40 10.34 -7.18 -0.76
CA THR A 40 9.14 -7.84 -0.22
C THR A 40 8.19 -6.86 0.46
N PHE A 41 8.66 -5.81 1.14
CA PHE A 41 7.79 -4.78 1.73
C PHE A 41 7.02 -4.02 0.66
N VAL A 42 7.70 -3.59 -0.40
CA VAL A 42 7.05 -2.88 -1.52
C VAL A 42 6.03 -3.79 -2.21
N ALA A 43 6.41 -5.04 -2.48
CA ALA A 43 5.52 -6.02 -3.09
C ALA A 43 4.29 -6.29 -2.21
N TRP A 44 4.49 -6.49 -0.91
CA TRP A 44 3.42 -6.68 0.07
C TRP A 44 2.42 -5.51 0.07
N PHE A 45 2.91 -4.27 0.20
CA PHE A 45 2.04 -3.10 0.22
C PHE A 45 1.35 -2.84 -1.11
N GLY A 46 2.03 -3.09 -2.23
CA GLY A 46 1.46 -3.02 -3.57
C GLY A 46 0.31 -4.03 -3.74
N LEU A 47 0.57 -5.31 -3.46
CA LEU A 47 -0.40 -6.39 -3.57
C LEU A 47 -1.60 -6.20 -2.64
N MET A 48 -1.36 -5.80 -1.38
CA MET A 48 -2.44 -5.47 -0.45
C MET A 48 -3.28 -4.31 -0.97
N THR A 49 -2.67 -3.26 -1.51
CA THR A 49 -3.41 -2.10 -2.03
C THR A 49 -4.24 -2.49 -3.25
N ILE A 50 -3.70 -3.30 -4.16
CA ILE A 50 -4.44 -3.85 -5.32
C ILE A 50 -5.63 -4.70 -4.85
N GLY A 51 -5.38 -5.66 -3.94
CA GLY A 51 -6.42 -6.58 -3.46
C GLY A 51 -7.56 -5.84 -2.75
N LEU A 52 -7.24 -4.88 -1.90
CA LEU A 52 -8.23 -4.07 -1.19
C LEU A 52 -9.00 -3.17 -2.15
N HIS A 53 -8.35 -2.57 -3.14
CA HIS A 53 -9.02 -1.76 -4.16
C HIS A 53 -9.96 -2.60 -5.04
N ALA A 54 -9.53 -3.79 -5.45
CA ALA A 54 -10.36 -4.73 -6.20
C ALA A 54 -11.61 -5.16 -5.40
N TRP A 55 -11.47 -5.32 -4.08
CA TRP A 55 -12.58 -5.63 -3.18
C TRP A 55 -13.54 -4.45 -3.01
N GLN A 56 -13.02 -3.24 -2.91
CA GLN A 56 -13.79 -2.01 -2.71
C GLN A 56 -14.55 -1.56 -3.97
N GLU A 57 -13.96 -1.65 -5.16
CA GLU A 57 -14.61 -1.24 -6.42
C GLU A 57 -15.89 -2.03 -6.69
N ARG A 58 -15.97 -3.30 -6.27
CA ARG A 58 -17.21 -4.10 -6.35
C ARG A 58 -18.35 -3.53 -5.49
N ALA A 59 -18.04 -2.74 -4.47
CA ALA A 59 -19.02 -2.13 -3.57
C ALA A 59 -19.55 -0.80 -4.09
N MET A 60 -18.68 -0.01 -4.72
CA MET A 60 -18.92 1.39 -5.05
C MET A 60 -20.10 1.59 -6.02
N ALA A 61 -20.35 0.62 -6.90
CA ALA A 61 -21.44 0.68 -7.89
C ALA A 61 -22.85 0.46 -7.29
N ARG A 62 -22.98 -0.05 -6.06
CA ARG A 62 -24.28 -0.42 -5.46
C ARG A 62 -24.64 0.36 -4.19
N ASP A 63 -23.66 0.77 -3.38
CA ASP A 63 -23.92 1.44 -2.10
C ASP A 63 -22.73 2.33 -1.65
N PRO A 64 -22.83 3.66 -1.81
CA PRO A 64 -21.79 4.60 -1.36
C PRO A 64 -21.53 4.57 0.15
N LYS A 65 -22.54 4.32 0.99
CA LYS A 65 -22.36 4.21 2.45
C LYS A 65 -21.65 2.90 2.81
N GLY A 66 -22.03 1.81 2.14
CA GLY A 66 -21.38 0.51 2.26
C GLY A 66 -19.91 0.51 1.81
N PHE A 67 -19.56 1.36 0.84
CA PHE A 67 -18.19 1.55 0.39
C PHE A 67 -17.28 2.12 1.49
N VAL A 68 -17.71 3.17 2.20
CA VAL A 68 -16.93 3.74 3.32
C VAL A 68 -16.67 2.69 4.40
N ARG A 69 -17.69 1.90 4.75
CA ARG A 69 -17.54 0.81 5.75
C ARG A 69 -16.53 -0.25 5.29
N ARG A 70 -16.57 -0.67 4.02
CA ARG A 70 -15.59 -1.60 3.45
C ARG A 70 -14.20 -0.98 3.36
N PHE A 71 -14.10 0.32 3.13
CA PHE A 71 -12.83 1.03 3.15
C PHE A 71 -12.20 1.03 4.55
N MET A 72 -12.98 1.36 5.58
CA MET A 72 -12.49 1.32 6.96
C MET A 72 -12.08 -0.10 7.37
N ALA A 73 -12.88 -1.11 6.99
CA ALA A 73 -12.54 -2.52 7.23
C ALA A 73 -11.26 -2.94 6.49
N ALA A 74 -11.08 -2.49 5.24
CA ALA A 74 -9.88 -2.75 4.46
C ALA A 74 -8.63 -2.12 5.11
N LEU A 75 -8.73 -0.88 5.60
CA LEU A 75 -7.62 -0.23 6.30
C LEU A 75 -7.26 -0.96 7.59
N MET A 76 -8.26 -1.34 8.38
CA MET A 76 -8.05 -2.11 9.61
C MET A 76 -7.36 -3.45 9.29
N LEU A 77 -7.85 -4.18 8.28
CA LEU A 77 -7.23 -5.43 7.84
C LEU A 77 -5.78 -5.21 7.38
N LYS A 78 -5.53 -4.16 6.58
CA LYS A 78 -4.18 -3.80 6.15
C LYS A 78 -3.27 -3.53 7.33
N MET A 79 -3.74 -2.79 8.33
CA MET A 79 -2.98 -2.48 9.54
C MET A 79 -2.62 -3.75 10.31
N VAL A 80 -3.60 -4.62 10.60
CA VAL A 80 -3.37 -5.86 11.34
C VAL A 80 -2.39 -6.78 10.61
N LEU A 81 -2.59 -7.00 9.31
CA LEU A 81 -1.70 -7.84 8.51
C LEU A 81 -0.29 -7.24 8.39
N SER A 82 -0.19 -5.91 8.31
CA SER A 82 1.11 -5.21 8.27
C SER A 82 1.84 -5.29 9.61
N LEU A 83 1.12 -5.17 10.73
CA LEU A 83 1.71 -5.34 12.06
C LEU A 83 2.19 -6.78 12.29
N ALA A 84 1.40 -7.78 11.84
CA ALA A 84 1.82 -9.18 11.91
C ALA A 84 3.09 -9.43 11.07
N LEU A 85 3.17 -8.87 9.86
CA LEU A 85 4.36 -8.95 9.02
C LEU A 85 5.57 -8.26 9.69
N LEU A 86 5.37 -7.06 10.25
CA LEU A 86 6.44 -6.34 10.95
C LEU A 86 6.94 -7.13 12.17
N ALA A 87 6.05 -7.70 12.97
CA ALA A 87 6.43 -8.53 14.11
C ALA A 87 7.26 -9.76 13.67
N LEU A 88 6.84 -10.42 12.58
CA LEU A 88 7.59 -11.54 12.00
C LEU A 88 8.99 -11.12 11.56
N VAL A 89 9.12 -9.96 10.90
CA VAL A 89 10.42 -9.40 10.49
C VAL A 89 11.30 -9.12 11.69
N LEU A 90 10.76 -8.47 12.74
CA LEU A 90 11.54 -8.10 13.92
C LEU A 90 12.04 -9.31 14.71
N ILE A 91 11.36 -10.46 14.64
CA ILE A 91 11.78 -11.70 15.29
C ILE A 91 12.77 -12.50 14.44
N THR A 92 12.73 -12.35 13.10
CA THR A 92 13.55 -13.13 12.17
C THR A 92 14.84 -12.42 11.74
N VAL A 93 14.87 -11.09 11.78
CA VAL A 93 16.00 -10.26 11.36
C VAL A 93 16.92 -9.96 12.54
N PRO A 94 18.26 -10.00 12.38
CA PRO A 94 19.20 -9.62 13.43
C PRO A 94 18.97 -8.18 13.91
N GLY A 95 19.18 -7.93 15.20
CA GLY A 95 18.89 -6.63 15.83
C GLY A 95 19.61 -5.43 15.19
N THR A 96 20.75 -5.64 14.54
CA THR A 96 21.51 -4.62 13.80
C THR A 96 20.76 -4.09 12.57
N ASP A 97 20.00 -4.96 11.89
CA ASP A 97 19.28 -4.63 10.65
C ASP A 97 17.78 -4.41 10.90
N ALA A 98 17.28 -4.77 12.09
CA ALA A 98 15.88 -4.63 12.46
C ALA A 98 15.41 -3.17 12.47
N VAL A 99 16.24 -2.23 12.96
CA VAL A 99 15.87 -0.81 13.04
C VAL A 99 15.72 -0.17 11.65
N PRO A 100 16.71 -0.26 10.73
CA PRO A 100 16.53 0.21 9.36
C PRO A 100 15.33 -0.42 8.65
N ALA A 101 15.14 -1.74 8.79
CA ALA A 101 14.02 -2.45 8.19
C ALA A 101 12.66 -1.93 8.70
N ALA A 102 12.54 -1.70 10.01
CA ALA A 102 11.33 -1.16 10.62
C ALA A 102 11.03 0.27 10.16
N LEU A 103 12.07 1.11 10.01
CA LEU A 103 11.90 2.48 9.49
C LEU A 103 11.44 2.47 8.03
N VAL A 104 12.07 1.66 7.17
CA VAL A 104 11.62 1.51 5.77
C VAL A 104 10.19 1.00 5.72
N PHE A 105 9.85 0.01 6.55
CA PHE A 105 8.50 -0.52 6.65
C PHE A 105 7.48 0.56 7.03
N ALA A 106 7.77 1.35 8.06
CA ALA A 106 6.90 2.42 8.53
C ALA A 106 6.70 3.52 7.48
N LEU A 107 7.77 3.93 6.79
CA LEU A 107 7.71 4.92 5.72
C LEU A 107 6.89 4.42 4.52
N LEU A 108 7.11 3.17 4.11
CA LEU A 108 6.32 2.54 3.04
C LEU A 108 4.85 2.41 3.46
N TYR A 109 4.56 1.99 4.69
CA TYR A 109 3.21 1.93 5.22
C TYR A 109 2.50 3.28 5.10
N LEU A 110 3.14 4.36 5.56
CA LEU A 110 2.60 5.73 5.47
C LEU A 110 2.42 6.21 4.03
N ALA A 111 3.36 5.90 3.14
CA ALA A 111 3.28 6.26 1.73
C ALA A 111 2.07 5.60 1.07
N PHE A 112 1.91 4.28 1.24
CA PHE A 112 0.79 3.55 0.68
C PHE A 112 -0.55 3.87 1.38
N LEU A 113 -0.54 4.22 2.66
CA LEU A 113 -1.71 4.71 3.37
C LEU A 113 -2.17 6.05 2.79
N THR A 114 -1.27 7.01 2.66
CA THR A 114 -1.53 8.32 2.05
C THR A 114 -2.06 8.16 0.63
N PHE A 115 -1.44 7.31 -0.20
CA PHE A 115 -1.92 7.01 -1.54
C PHE A 115 -3.37 6.50 -1.54
N SER A 116 -3.68 5.56 -0.64
CA SER A 116 -5.03 4.97 -0.53
C SER A 116 -6.08 6.00 -0.10
N THR A 117 -5.73 6.86 0.87
CA THR A 117 -6.59 7.93 1.38
C THR A 117 -6.81 9.03 0.33
N VAL A 118 -5.76 9.48 -0.37
CA VAL A 118 -5.90 10.51 -1.42
C VAL A 118 -6.78 10.01 -2.57
N ARG A 119 -6.59 8.75 -2.99
CA ARG A 119 -7.42 8.16 -4.05
C ARG A 119 -8.88 8.04 -3.61
N LEU A 120 -9.14 7.64 -2.36
CA LEU A 120 -10.50 7.61 -1.80
C LEU A 120 -11.14 9.00 -1.82
N THR A 121 -10.44 10.01 -1.32
CA THR A 121 -10.96 11.38 -1.26
C THR A 121 -11.28 11.92 -2.66
N LYS A 122 -10.46 11.60 -3.66
CA LYS A 122 -10.74 11.93 -5.07
C LYS A 122 -11.99 11.21 -5.60
N LEU A 123 -12.18 9.93 -5.28
CA LEU A 123 -13.37 9.16 -5.67
C LEU A 123 -14.65 9.68 -4.99
N SER A 124 -14.56 10.05 -3.71
CA SER A 124 -15.67 10.61 -2.94
C SER A 124 -16.09 12.02 -3.39
N ARG A 125 -15.13 12.82 -3.88
CA ARG A 125 -15.37 14.18 -4.41
C ARG A 125 -15.90 14.22 -5.84
N LYS A 126 -15.86 13.10 -6.58
CA LYS A 126 -16.42 13.08 -7.94
C LYS A 126 -17.95 13.12 -7.81
N PRO A 127 -18.61 14.23 -8.18
CA PRO A 127 -20.06 14.34 -7.99
C PRO A 127 -20.73 13.28 -8.85
N SER A 128 -21.76 12.63 -8.32
CA SER A 128 -22.76 11.95 -9.13
C SER A 128 -23.41 12.99 -10.04
N GLY A 129 -22.90 13.13 -11.26
CA GLY A 129 -23.37 14.15 -12.20
C GLY A 129 -22.44 14.29 -13.39
N GLU A 130 -22.43 13.28 -14.25
CA GLU A 130 -22.42 13.36 -15.71
C GLU A 130 -23.12 12.11 -16.26
#